data_AF-A0A951T5Q8-F1
#
_entry.id   AF-A0A951T5Q8-F1
#
_cell.length_a   1.000
_cell.length_b   1.000
_cell.length_c   1.000
_cell.angle_alpha   90.00
_cell.angle_beta   90.00
_cell.angle_gamma   90.00
#
_symmetry.space_group_name_H-M   'P 1'
#
loop_
_entity.id
_entity.type
_entity.pdbx_description
1 polymer ?
#
loop_
_entity_poly.entity_id
_entity_poly.type
_entity_poly.pdbx_seq_one_letter_code
_entity_poly.pdbx_strand_id
1 'polypeptide(L)'
;MKTAAIQILKNEHLAIAAVLYALHWLARGMRKGEAPNFPVLRAILDYIVSYPDRWHHPKEDTHLFTAIRSRTHEADALIARLEREHRLGHPMVEDLKRELIALQNGEDGALEAFCSCAIRYAELEWRHLRTEEDQLLPIAERVLQPEDWRAIHEAFQENDNPLFGIKPKDEADALYQRILALAPSPIGPPA
;
A
#
# COMPACT_ATOMS: atom_id res chain seq x y z
N MET A 1 -14.60 -16.98 10.05
CA MET A 1 -14.47 -16.39 8.71
C MET A 1 -14.30 -14.88 8.78
N LYS A 2 -15.28 -14.11 9.32
CA LYS A 2 -15.15 -12.66 9.58
C LYS A 2 -13.80 -12.23 10.17
N THR A 3 -13.45 -12.74 11.35
CA THR A 3 -12.19 -12.40 12.04
C THR A 3 -10.95 -12.71 11.18
N ALA A 4 -10.98 -13.79 10.40
CA ALA A 4 -9.86 -14.19 9.57
C ALA A 4 -9.69 -13.27 8.34
N ALA A 5 -10.80 -12.87 7.69
CA ALA A 5 -10.76 -11.89 6.59
C ALA A 5 -10.23 -10.52 7.06
N ILE A 6 -10.75 -10.03 8.18
CA ILE A 6 -10.29 -8.75 8.77
C ILE A 6 -8.82 -8.84 9.17
N GLN A 7 -8.38 -9.96 9.74
CA GLN A 7 -6.97 -10.13 10.11
C GLN A 7 -6.05 -10.16 8.89
N ILE A 8 -6.47 -10.79 7.78
CA ILE A 8 -5.72 -10.72 6.52
C ILE A 8 -5.55 -9.25 6.13
N LEU A 9 -6.64 -8.50 6.00
CA LEU A 9 -6.61 -7.11 5.59
C LEU A 9 -5.67 -6.25 6.47
N LYS A 10 -5.82 -6.35 7.80
CA LYS A 10 -4.98 -5.61 8.74
C LYS A 10 -3.50 -5.97 8.66
N ASN A 11 -3.17 -7.23 8.38
CA ASN A 11 -1.78 -7.64 8.18
C ASN A 11 -1.20 -6.99 6.91
N GLU A 12 -1.98 -6.89 5.85
CA GLU A 12 -1.58 -6.21 4.62
C GLU A 12 -1.38 -4.70 4.87
N HIS A 13 -2.32 -4.06 5.57
CA HIS A 13 -2.21 -2.64 5.95
C HIS A 13 -0.95 -2.38 6.78
N LEU A 14 -0.62 -3.27 7.72
CA LEU A 14 0.59 -3.16 8.52
C LEU A 14 1.86 -3.23 7.65
N ALA A 15 1.90 -4.15 6.69
CA ALA A 15 3.04 -4.29 5.78
C ALA A 15 3.19 -3.06 4.88
N ILE A 16 2.09 -2.57 4.30
CA ILE A 16 2.06 -1.34 3.50
C ILE A 16 2.53 -0.15 4.35
N ALA A 17 1.98 0.03 5.55
CA ALA A 17 2.34 1.10 6.46
C ALA A 17 3.84 1.09 6.83
N ALA A 18 4.45 -0.09 7.01
CA ALA A 18 5.88 -0.23 7.28
C ALA A 18 6.76 0.22 6.09
N VAL A 19 6.38 -0.13 4.86
CA VAL A 19 7.09 0.32 3.65
C VAL A 19 6.93 1.83 3.45
N LEU A 20 5.74 2.38 3.67
CA LEU A 20 5.49 3.83 3.62
C LEU A 20 6.30 4.59 4.68
N TYR A 21 6.44 4.01 5.87
CA TYR A 21 7.30 4.57 6.92
C TYR A 21 8.75 4.62 6.46
N ALA A 22 9.27 3.55 5.85
CA ALA A 22 10.62 3.54 5.30
C ALA A 22 10.82 4.62 4.23
N LEU A 23 9.88 4.75 3.28
CA LEU A 23 9.90 5.78 2.24
C LEU A 23 9.94 7.18 2.84
N HIS A 24 9.03 7.46 3.77
CA HIS A 24 8.91 8.77 4.40
C HIS A 24 10.14 9.11 5.26
N TRP A 25 10.69 8.12 5.98
CA TRP A 25 11.90 8.30 6.78
C TRP A 25 13.11 8.63 5.89
N LEU A 26 13.32 7.89 4.80
CA LEU A 26 14.40 8.13 3.84
C LEU A 26 14.27 9.52 3.19
N ALA A 27 13.07 9.90 2.76
CA ALA A 27 12.82 11.24 2.18
C ALA A 27 13.19 12.35 3.18
N ARG A 28 12.85 12.19 4.46
CA ARG A 28 13.22 13.16 5.50
C ARG A 28 14.71 13.17 5.81
N GLY A 29 15.39 12.02 5.76
CA GLY A 29 16.84 11.93 5.89
C GLY A 29 17.56 12.66 4.75
N MET A 30 17.13 12.44 3.51
CA MET A 30 17.69 13.11 2.33
C MET A 30 17.54 14.63 2.39
N ARG A 31 16.38 15.15 2.85
CA ARG A 31 16.20 16.59 3.10
C ARG A 31 17.14 17.17 4.16
N LYS A 32 17.70 16.33 5.04
CA LYS A 32 18.68 16.73 6.05
C LYS A 32 20.13 16.54 5.59
N GLY A 33 20.35 16.12 4.33
CA GLY A 33 21.66 15.94 3.74
C GLY A 33 22.19 14.51 3.76
N GLU A 34 21.39 13.52 4.16
CA GLU A 34 21.77 12.11 4.00
C GLU A 34 21.81 11.73 2.51
N ALA A 35 22.80 10.92 2.12
CA ALA A 35 22.92 10.48 0.74
C ALA A 35 21.76 9.52 0.34
N PRO A 36 21.20 9.63 -0.87
CA PRO A 36 20.17 8.71 -1.34
C PRO A 36 20.68 7.27 -1.40
N ASN A 37 19.92 6.34 -0.81
CA ASN A 37 20.13 4.90 -1.01
C ASN A 37 19.22 4.40 -2.15
N PHE A 38 19.69 4.57 -3.39
CA PHE A 38 18.91 4.20 -4.58
C PHE A 38 18.45 2.74 -4.64
N PRO A 39 19.27 1.74 -4.23
CA PRO A 39 18.79 0.36 -4.12
C PRO A 39 17.54 0.20 -3.24
N VAL A 40 17.50 0.86 -2.07
CA VAL A 40 16.33 0.81 -1.17
C VAL A 40 15.14 1.55 -1.77
N LEU A 41 15.35 2.76 -2.29
CA LEU A 41 14.28 3.56 -2.89
C LEU A 41 13.62 2.81 -4.05
N ARG A 42 14.40 2.11 -4.87
CA ARG A 42 13.87 1.27 -5.95
C ARG A 42 13.07 0.09 -5.43
N ALA A 43 13.59 -0.64 -4.44
CA ALA A 43 12.88 -1.77 -3.84
C ALA A 43 11.54 -1.34 -3.20
N ILE A 44 11.49 -0.15 -2.59
CA ILE A 44 10.26 0.45 -2.06
C ILE A 44 9.26 0.74 -3.19
N LEU A 45 9.68 1.38 -4.29
CA LEU A 45 8.77 1.66 -5.41
C LEU A 45 8.29 0.37 -6.07
N ASP A 46 9.15 -0.64 -6.21
CA ASP A 46 8.77 -1.96 -6.73
C ASP A 46 7.69 -2.60 -5.85
N TYR A 47 7.82 -2.52 -4.52
CA TYR A 47 6.80 -2.98 -3.58
C TYR A 47 5.47 -2.24 -3.75
N ILE A 48 5.51 -0.91 -3.81
CA ILE A 48 4.31 -0.07 -3.93
C ILE A 48 3.53 -0.37 -5.23
N VAL A 49 4.25 -0.50 -6.35
CA VAL A 49 3.64 -0.83 -7.65
C VAL A 49 3.09 -2.26 -7.64
N SER A 50 3.84 -3.18 -7.06
CA SER A 50 3.49 -4.59 -7.13
C SER A 50 2.35 -4.94 -6.18
N TYR A 51 2.29 -4.39 -4.96
CA TYR A 51 1.38 -4.89 -3.94
C TYR A 51 0.11 -4.04 -3.72
N PRO A 52 0.19 -2.79 -3.21
CA PRO A 52 -0.97 -1.90 -3.11
C PRO A 52 -1.80 -1.81 -4.40
N ASP A 53 -1.17 -1.36 -5.49
CA ASP A 53 -1.87 -1.00 -6.72
C ASP A 53 -2.40 -2.21 -7.51
N ARG A 54 -1.65 -3.31 -7.54
CA ARG A 54 -1.98 -4.47 -8.37
C ARG A 54 -2.81 -5.52 -7.64
N TRP A 55 -2.68 -5.64 -6.31
CA TRP A 55 -3.25 -6.77 -5.57
C TRP A 55 -4.15 -6.36 -4.41
N HIS A 56 -3.76 -5.38 -3.61
CA HIS A 56 -4.50 -5.00 -2.41
C HIS A 56 -5.78 -4.22 -2.75
N HIS A 57 -5.65 -3.05 -3.37
CA HIS A 57 -6.81 -2.20 -3.70
C HIS A 57 -7.82 -2.89 -4.63
N PRO A 58 -7.42 -3.60 -5.72
CA PRO A 58 -8.39 -4.27 -6.59
C PRO A 58 -9.20 -5.35 -5.87
N LYS A 59 -8.58 -6.02 -4.89
CA LYS A 59 -9.23 -7.05 -4.07
C LYS A 59 -10.29 -6.43 -3.16
N GLU A 60 -10.01 -5.28 -2.55
CA GLU A 60 -10.98 -4.56 -1.73
C GLU A 60 -12.17 -4.05 -2.56
N ASP A 61 -11.89 -3.40 -3.70
CA ASP A 61 -12.90 -2.90 -4.63
C ASP A 61 -13.84 -4.04 -5.08
N THR A 62 -13.25 -5.16 -5.51
CA THR A 62 -13.99 -6.27 -6.12
C THR A 62 -14.80 -7.07 -5.11
N HIS A 63 -14.28 -7.26 -3.89
CA HIS A 63 -14.90 -8.17 -2.92
C HIS A 63 -15.51 -7.43 -1.75
N LEU A 64 -14.74 -6.63 -1.01
CA LEU A 64 -15.22 -5.99 0.21
C LEU A 64 -16.20 -4.86 -0.08
N PHE A 65 -15.84 -3.92 -0.96
CA PHE A 65 -16.66 -2.75 -1.26
C PHE A 65 -17.96 -3.17 -1.97
N THR A 66 -17.86 -4.09 -2.93
CA THR A 66 -19.02 -4.67 -3.62
C THR A 66 -19.99 -5.35 -2.64
N ALA A 67 -19.48 -6.15 -1.69
CA ALA A 67 -20.32 -6.78 -0.68
C ALA A 67 -21.02 -5.73 0.20
N ILE A 68 -20.33 -4.68 0.65
CA ILE A 68 -20.92 -3.62 1.47
C ILE A 68 -22.03 -2.90 0.71
N ARG A 69 -21.80 -2.51 -0.55
CA ARG A 69 -22.82 -1.86 -1.41
C ARG A 69 -24.06 -2.73 -1.61
N SER A 70 -23.91 -4.05 -1.62
CA SER A 70 -25.06 -4.97 -1.73
C SER A 70 -25.94 -5.00 -0.48
N ARG A 71 -25.42 -4.58 0.68
CA ARG A 71 -26.10 -4.65 1.99
C ARG A 71 -26.59 -3.29 2.47
N THR A 72 -25.97 -2.18 2.06
CA THR A 72 -26.29 -0.84 2.57
C THR A 72 -25.86 0.27 1.59
N HIS A 73 -26.57 1.39 1.64
CA HIS A 73 -26.19 2.63 0.94
C HIS A 73 -25.43 3.63 1.85
N GLU A 74 -25.33 3.36 3.15
CA GLU A 74 -24.73 4.30 4.10
C GLU A 74 -23.23 4.56 3.85
N ALA A 75 -22.54 3.61 3.19
CA ALA A 75 -21.13 3.68 2.87
C ALA A 75 -20.85 4.23 1.46
N ASP A 76 -21.86 4.52 0.64
CA ASP A 76 -21.65 4.81 -0.79
C ASP A 76 -20.70 5.99 -1.03
N ALA A 77 -20.85 7.07 -0.25
CA ALA A 77 -19.97 8.23 -0.36
C ALA A 77 -18.55 7.95 0.13
N LEU A 78 -18.40 7.11 1.16
CA LEU A 78 -17.13 6.69 1.72
C LEU A 78 -16.38 5.78 0.74
N ILE A 79 -17.05 4.75 0.23
CA ILE A 79 -16.50 3.83 -0.78
C ILE A 79 -16.12 4.60 -2.04
N ALA A 80 -16.98 5.49 -2.54
CA ALA A 80 -16.65 6.30 -3.71
C ALA A 80 -15.42 7.20 -3.49
N ARG A 81 -15.15 7.62 -2.24
CA ARG A 81 -13.93 8.33 -1.89
C ARG A 81 -12.71 7.40 -1.89
N LEU A 82 -12.79 6.23 -1.26
CA LEU A 82 -11.71 5.25 -1.21
C LEU A 82 -11.31 4.78 -2.62
N GLU A 83 -12.29 4.44 -3.46
CA GLU A 83 -12.05 4.09 -4.87
C GLU A 83 -11.38 5.23 -5.66
N ARG A 84 -11.66 6.50 -5.33
CA ARG A 84 -10.94 7.64 -5.93
C ARG A 84 -9.50 7.71 -5.42
N GLU A 85 -9.27 7.46 -4.14
CA GLU A 85 -7.92 7.42 -3.55
C GLU A 85 -7.09 6.29 -4.19
N HIS A 86 -7.65 5.08 -4.38
CA HIS A 86 -7.02 3.99 -5.14
C HIS A 86 -6.56 4.44 -6.53
N ARG A 87 -7.43 5.15 -7.28
CA ARG A 87 -7.09 5.66 -8.62
C ARG A 87 -6.07 6.80 -8.60
N LEU A 88 -6.02 7.58 -7.53
CA LEU A 88 -5.07 8.68 -7.38
C LEU A 88 -3.66 8.18 -7.02
N GLY A 89 -3.54 7.01 -6.38
CA GLY A 89 -2.25 6.39 -6.08
C GLY A 89 -1.40 6.19 -7.34
N HIS A 90 -2.01 5.64 -8.40
CA HIS A 90 -1.30 5.31 -9.64
C HIS A 90 -0.49 6.47 -10.26
N PRO A 91 -1.08 7.65 -10.58
CA PRO A 91 -0.30 8.76 -11.11
C PRO A 91 0.76 9.29 -10.13
N MET A 92 0.53 9.18 -8.82
CA MET A 92 1.54 9.59 -7.82
C MET A 92 2.74 8.65 -7.78
N VAL A 93 2.52 7.35 -8.02
CA VAL A 93 3.59 6.36 -8.14
C VAL A 93 4.40 6.58 -9.41
N GLU A 94 3.75 6.94 -10.52
CA GLU A 94 4.46 7.31 -11.75
C GLU A 94 5.29 8.61 -11.58
N ASP A 95 4.76 9.59 -10.86
CA ASP A 95 5.53 10.78 -10.47
C ASP A 95 6.76 10.39 -9.64
N LEU A 96 6.58 9.54 -8.62
CA LEU A 96 7.67 9.03 -7.78
C LEU A 96 8.78 8.35 -8.59
N LYS A 97 8.42 7.51 -9.56
CA LYS A 97 9.39 6.85 -10.46
C LYS A 97 10.16 7.87 -11.30
N ARG A 98 9.46 8.85 -11.87
CA ARG A 98 10.09 9.90 -12.68
C ARG A 98 11.06 10.72 -11.84
N GLU A 99 10.64 11.18 -10.66
CA GLU A 99 11.51 11.97 -9.79
C GLU A 99 12.70 11.16 -9.26
N LEU A 100 12.56 9.84 -9.07
CA LEU A 100 13.69 8.98 -8.70
C LEU A 100 14.74 8.94 -9.82
N ILE A 101 14.32 8.85 -11.08
CA ILE A 101 15.22 8.87 -12.24
C ILE A 101 15.94 10.22 -12.33
N ALA A 102 15.21 11.33 -12.19
CA ALA A 102 15.80 12.68 -12.21
C ALA A 102 16.83 12.85 -11.07
N LEU A 103 16.51 12.34 -9.87
CA LEU A 103 17.43 12.34 -8.74
C LEU A 103 18.69 11.51 -9.00
N GLN A 104 18.55 10.34 -9.65
CA GLN A 104 19.69 9.51 -10.05
C GLN A 104 20.59 10.19 -11.09
N ASN A 105 20.01 11.00 -11.97
CA ASN A 105 20.75 11.75 -12.98
C ASN A 105 21.41 13.02 -12.41
N GLY A 106 21.13 13.39 -11.16
CA GLY A 106 21.66 14.59 -10.53
C GLY A 106 21.03 15.88 -11.08
N GLU A 107 19.78 15.82 -11.54
CA GLU A 107 19.07 16.99 -12.06
C GLU A 107 18.80 18.03 -10.97
N ASP A 108 18.91 19.31 -11.32
CA ASP A 108 18.70 20.42 -10.39
C ASP A 108 17.28 20.38 -9.78
N GLY A 109 17.20 20.39 -8.45
CA GLY A 109 15.94 20.37 -7.72
C GLY A 109 15.28 18.99 -7.56
N ALA A 110 15.81 17.94 -8.20
CA ALA A 110 15.21 16.60 -8.18
C ALA A 110 15.11 15.97 -6.78
N LEU A 111 16.04 16.29 -5.87
CA LEU A 111 15.99 15.84 -4.48
C LEU A 111 14.71 16.31 -3.78
N GLU A 112 14.40 17.60 -3.91
CA GLU A 112 13.23 18.17 -3.24
C GLU A 112 11.92 17.73 -3.90
N ALA A 113 11.92 17.58 -5.23
CA ALA A 113 10.79 17.03 -5.97
C ALA A 113 10.49 15.57 -5.54
N PHE A 114 11.49 14.70 -5.53
CA PHE A 114 11.34 13.32 -5.08
C PHE A 114 10.85 13.24 -3.63
N CYS A 115 11.49 13.97 -2.71
CA CYS A 115 11.10 13.97 -1.30
C CYS A 115 9.65 14.46 -1.10
N SER A 116 9.23 15.48 -1.84
CA SER A 116 7.85 15.99 -1.81
C SER A 116 6.85 14.96 -2.30
N CYS A 117 7.14 14.29 -3.43
CA CYS A 117 6.28 13.22 -3.95
C CYS A 117 6.18 12.05 -2.97
N ALA A 118 7.31 11.61 -2.40
CA ALA A 118 7.37 10.52 -1.43
C ALA A 118 6.54 10.79 -0.18
N ILE A 119 6.67 11.99 0.40
CA ILE A 119 5.93 12.35 1.61
C ILE A 119 4.43 12.46 1.32
N ARG A 120 4.05 13.12 0.21
CA ARG A 120 2.64 13.25 -0.17
C ARG A 120 1.99 11.89 -0.42
N TYR A 121 2.70 10.96 -1.06
CA TYR A 121 2.21 9.61 -1.30
C TYR A 121 2.00 8.86 0.02
N ALA A 122 3.00 8.83 0.91
CA ALA A 122 2.86 8.19 2.22
C ALA A 122 1.72 8.78 3.06
N GLU A 123 1.53 10.10 3.04
CA GLU A 123 0.43 10.76 3.75
C GLU A 123 -0.96 10.44 3.19
N LEU A 124 -1.08 10.28 1.86
CA LEU A 124 -2.33 9.84 1.23
C LEU A 124 -2.67 8.43 1.69
N GLU A 125 -1.74 7.49 1.52
CA GLU A 125 -1.93 6.07 1.85
C GLU A 125 -2.21 5.85 3.33
N TRP A 126 -1.48 6.51 4.25
CA TRP A 126 -1.80 6.38 5.68
C TRP A 126 -3.19 6.89 6.05
N ARG A 127 -3.65 7.96 5.39
CA ARG A 127 -5.01 8.48 5.61
C ARG A 127 -6.05 7.52 5.03
N HIS A 128 -5.73 6.93 3.89
CA HIS A 128 -6.54 5.94 3.20
C HIS A 128 -6.75 4.69 4.07
N LEU A 129 -5.66 4.00 4.45
CA LEU A 129 -5.70 2.82 5.32
C LEU A 129 -6.43 3.09 6.65
N ARG A 130 -6.20 4.26 7.26
CA ARG A 130 -6.91 4.67 8.48
C ARG A 130 -8.41 4.84 8.23
N THR A 131 -8.80 5.42 7.09
CA THR A 131 -10.21 5.62 6.75
C THR A 131 -10.91 4.27 6.59
N GLU A 132 -10.24 3.29 6.00
CA GLU A 132 -10.78 1.93 5.88
C GLU A 132 -10.95 1.27 7.24
N GLU A 133 -9.92 1.29 8.07
CA GLU A 133 -9.96 0.63 9.38
C GLU A 133 -10.92 1.29 10.37
N ASP A 134 -10.91 2.63 10.46
CA ASP A 134 -11.65 3.36 11.49
C ASP A 134 -13.10 3.63 11.09
N GLN A 135 -13.43 3.59 9.79
CA GLN A 135 -14.77 3.97 9.30
C GLN A 135 -15.43 2.87 8.46
N LEU A 136 -14.73 2.33 7.45
CA LEU A 136 -15.35 1.35 6.56
C LEU A 136 -15.54 -0.01 7.22
N LEU A 137 -14.51 -0.54 7.90
CA LEU A 137 -14.58 -1.83 8.57
C LEU A 137 -15.70 -1.89 9.61
N PRO A 138 -15.90 -0.90 10.51
CA PRO A 138 -17.05 -0.90 11.42
C PRO A 138 -18.41 -1.00 10.72
N ILE A 139 -18.56 -0.37 9.55
CA ILE A 139 -19.78 -0.49 8.74
C ILE A 139 -19.89 -1.93 8.22
N ALA A 140 -18.83 -2.45 7.59
CA ALA A 140 -18.77 -3.81 7.07
C ALA A 140 -19.14 -4.84 8.14
N GLU A 141 -18.57 -4.68 9.34
CA GLU A 141 -18.81 -5.54 10.50
C GLU A 141 -20.27 -5.58 10.96
N ARG A 142 -21.01 -4.49 10.77
CA ARG A 142 -22.42 -4.35 11.16
C ARG A 142 -23.37 -4.85 10.09
N VAL A 143 -23.06 -4.67 8.80
CA VAL A 143 -24.01 -4.92 7.69
C VAL A 143 -23.79 -6.26 6.98
N LEU A 144 -22.55 -6.75 6.93
CA LEU A 144 -22.22 -7.98 6.22
C LEU A 144 -22.63 -9.22 7.03
N GLN A 145 -23.18 -10.20 6.32
CA GLN A 145 -23.63 -11.47 6.87
C GLN A 145 -22.50 -12.53 6.85
N PRO A 146 -22.64 -13.64 7.58
CA PRO A 146 -21.62 -14.69 7.62
C PRO A 146 -21.20 -15.22 6.24
N GLU A 147 -22.13 -15.30 5.29
CA GLU A 147 -21.88 -15.77 3.93
C GLU A 147 -21.02 -14.79 3.13
N ASP A 148 -21.24 -13.49 3.29
CA ASP A 148 -20.41 -12.44 2.66
C ASP A 148 -18.98 -12.54 3.18
N TRP A 149 -18.82 -12.68 4.51
CA TRP A 149 -17.50 -12.83 5.13
C TRP A 149 -16.79 -14.10 4.71
N ARG A 150 -17.51 -15.18 4.40
CA ARG A 150 -16.91 -16.40 3.86
C ARG A 150 -16.37 -16.17 2.45
N ALA A 151 -17.18 -15.57 1.57
CA ALA A 151 -16.75 -15.26 0.20
C ALA A 151 -15.57 -14.28 0.16
N ILE A 152 -15.61 -13.24 1.01
CA ILE A 152 -14.48 -12.29 1.16
C ILE A 152 -13.24 -13.01 1.67
N HIS A 153 -13.37 -13.89 2.67
CA HIS A 153 -12.23 -14.63 3.20
C HIS A 153 -11.59 -15.54 2.14
N GLU A 154 -12.40 -16.31 1.41
CA GLU A 154 -11.96 -17.17 0.32
C GLU A 154 -11.23 -16.35 -0.74
N ALA A 155 -11.82 -15.26 -1.24
CA ALA A 155 -11.19 -14.36 -2.20
C ALA A 155 -9.89 -13.73 -1.68
N PHE A 156 -9.85 -13.35 -0.40
CA PHE A 156 -8.65 -12.77 0.20
C PHE A 156 -7.52 -13.78 0.38
N GLN A 157 -7.83 -15.07 0.52
CA GLN A 157 -6.84 -16.13 0.46
C GLN A 157 -6.43 -16.49 -0.98
N GLU A 158 -7.39 -16.47 -1.91
CA GLU A 158 -7.22 -16.83 -3.33
C GLU A 158 -6.60 -15.73 -4.19
N ASN A 159 -6.33 -14.54 -3.64
CA ASN A 159 -5.49 -13.54 -4.31
C ASN A 159 -4.08 -14.10 -4.69
N ASP A 160 -3.78 -15.33 -4.27
CA ASP A 160 -2.88 -16.31 -4.90
C ASP A 160 -3.34 -16.76 -6.32
N ASN A 161 -3.25 -15.91 -7.35
CA ASN A 161 -3.49 -16.36 -8.73
C ASN A 161 -2.33 -17.25 -9.26
N PRO A 162 -2.53 -18.55 -9.56
CA PRO A 162 -1.47 -19.46 -10.00
C PRO A 162 -0.92 -19.19 -11.41
N LEU A 163 -1.60 -18.37 -12.22
CA LEU A 163 -1.22 -18.12 -13.63
C LEU A 163 0.08 -17.31 -13.79
N PHE A 164 0.60 -16.72 -12.71
CA PHE A 164 1.81 -15.88 -12.75
C PHE A 164 3.07 -16.54 -12.17
N GLY A 165 3.01 -17.80 -11.73
CA GLY A 165 4.17 -18.59 -11.28
C GLY A 165 4.79 -18.17 -9.93
N ILE A 166 4.57 -16.93 -9.47
CA ILE A 166 4.90 -16.42 -8.14
C ILE A 166 3.61 -15.90 -7.51
N LYS A 167 3.34 -16.28 -6.26
CA LYS A 167 2.17 -15.80 -5.52
C LYS A 167 2.36 -14.32 -5.18
N PRO A 168 1.32 -13.47 -5.27
CA PRO A 168 1.43 -12.06 -4.91
C PRO A 168 1.97 -11.82 -3.50
N LYS A 169 1.62 -12.69 -2.56
CA LYS A 169 2.16 -12.66 -1.21
C LYS A 169 3.65 -12.99 -1.18
N ASP A 170 4.10 -14.02 -1.91
CA ASP A 170 5.52 -14.39 -1.97
C ASP A 170 6.36 -13.29 -2.64
N GLU A 171 5.82 -12.63 -3.68
CA GLU A 171 6.45 -11.49 -4.34
C GLU A 171 6.56 -10.29 -3.39
N ALA A 172 5.46 -9.93 -2.71
CA ALA A 172 5.43 -8.86 -1.73
C ALA A 172 6.37 -9.14 -0.55
N ASP A 173 6.39 -10.37 -0.04
CA ASP A 173 7.28 -10.79 1.03
C ASP A 173 8.75 -10.70 0.58
N ALA A 174 9.08 -11.14 -0.65
CA ALA A 174 10.43 -11.03 -1.18
C ALA A 174 10.88 -9.56 -1.33
N LEU A 175 10.00 -8.68 -1.82
CA LEU A 175 10.26 -7.25 -1.93
C LEU A 175 10.41 -6.60 -0.54
N TYR A 176 9.56 -6.98 0.42
CA TYR A 176 9.64 -6.51 1.80
C TYR A 176 10.96 -6.92 2.47
N GLN A 177 11.36 -8.19 2.35
CA GLN A 177 12.64 -8.68 2.88
C GLN A 177 13.82 -7.98 2.21
N ARG A 178 13.73 -7.68 0.91
CA ARG A 178 14.75 -6.90 0.20
C ARG A 178 14.86 -5.48 0.75
N ILE A 179 13.75 -4.83 1.07
CA ILE A 179 13.77 -3.50 1.71
C ILE A 179 14.47 -3.59 3.08
N LEU A 180 14.09 -4.56 3.93
CA LEU A 180 14.72 -4.74 5.24
C LEU A 180 16.22 -5.02 5.15
N ALA A 181 16.66 -5.81 4.18
CA ALA A 181 18.07 -6.15 3.99
C ALA A 181 18.91 -4.95 3.50
N LEU A 182 18.31 -4.04 2.73
CA LEU A 182 19.03 -2.91 2.13
C LEU A 182 18.95 -1.62 2.96
N ALA A 183 17.89 -1.46 3.77
CA ALA A 183 17.63 -0.23 4.49
C ALA A 183 18.61 -0.04 5.67
N PRO A 184 19.03 1.19 5.97
CA PRO A 184 19.82 1.47 7.16
C PRO A 184 18.97 1.31 8.44
N SER A 185 19.63 1.13 9.58
CA SER A 185 18.98 1.26 10.89
C SER A 185 18.31 2.65 11.02
N PRO A 186 17.09 2.75 11.57
CA PRO A 186 16.36 1.71 12.33
C PRO A 186 15.42 0.83 11.49
N ILE A 187 15.40 0.98 10.16
CA ILE A 187 14.48 0.22 9.28
C ILE A 187 15.02 -1.19 9.04
N GLY A 188 16.30 -1.29 8.67
CA GLY A 188 17.00 -2.55 8.52
C GLY A 188 17.81 -2.94 9.77
N PRO A 189 18.58 -4.03 9.71
CA PRO A 189 19.37 -4.50 10.84
C PRO A 189 20.42 -3.45 11.28
N PRO A 190 20.87 -3.47 12.54
CA PRO A 190 22.01 -2.66 12.97
C PRO A 190 23.25 -3.00 12.13
N ALA A 191 24.05 -1.98 11.82
CA ALA A 191 25.30 -2.10 11.07
C ALA A 191 26.37 -2.88 11.84
#